data_AF-A0A936U9N7-F1
#
_entry.id   AF-A0A936U9N7-F1
#
_cell.length_a   1.000
_cell.length_b   1.000
_cell.length_c   1.000
_cell.angle_alpha   90.00
_cell.angle_beta   90.00
_cell.angle_gamma   90.00
#
_symmetry.space_group_name_H-M   'P 1'
#
loop_
_entity.id
_entity.type
_entity.pdbx_description
1 polymer ?
#
loop_
_entity_poly.entity_id
_entity_poly.type
_entity_poly.pdbx_seq_one_letter_code
_entity_poly.pdbx_strand_id
1 'polypeptide(L)'
;MRHALLCCLMTGCGDLNEVHAEGGSSPLAAAPPAAAPLDPFVALLSAPWALADGFVSPAPAPWRPCGLGCFEAKAEAVAVAPANGRVMLAEPGLVELEHHFFENHVRKVATTRFEGLQHSLTVGQDLKKGEALGKGSRLTVTIVGSEEDPALFFAARPQLPDPSVEPILALIHHDEQELRILRDGVEVLRAEVGFGQATGAKERRGDNRTPKGVYRVVQHSKGPFDGPFGAYYGGHWMRLNYPNPWDAARGVDLGLITVAQQREITQRYWAGLATNERTSLGGGIGMHGWAEEWSDTSSRQMSWGCIVLHLSDVAKVYEALPDGAMVILF
;
A
#
# COMPACT_ATOMS: atom_id res chain seq x y z
N MET A 1 -10.87 -2.12 59.99
CA MET A 1 -11.58 -0.81 59.93
C MET A 1 -12.77 -1.01 59.01
N ARG A 2 -13.92 -1.54 59.47
CA ARG A 2 -15.08 -0.86 60.06
C ARG A 2 -15.56 0.38 59.27
N HIS A 3 -16.76 0.27 58.70
CA HIS A 3 -17.96 1.15 58.74
C HIS A 3 -18.74 0.93 57.42
N ALA A 4 -19.85 0.17 57.34
CA ALA A 4 -21.18 0.32 57.96
C ALA A 4 -21.90 1.63 57.56
N LEU A 5 -23.00 1.55 56.79
CA LEU A 5 -24.33 1.89 57.30
C LEU A 5 -25.46 1.44 56.36
N LEU A 6 -26.56 1.05 57.00
CA LEU A 6 -27.82 0.52 56.51
C LEU A 6 -28.95 1.47 56.98
N CYS A 7 -30.15 1.27 56.42
CA CYS A 7 -31.49 1.74 56.84
C CYS A 7 -32.02 3.05 56.23
N CYS A 8 -33.17 2.96 55.55
CA CYS A 8 -34.48 3.05 56.23
C CYS A 8 -35.64 2.59 55.34
N LEU A 9 -36.51 1.73 55.90
CA LEU A 9 -37.88 1.43 55.45
C LEU A 9 -38.83 2.53 55.97
N MET A 10 -39.90 2.85 55.21
CA MET A 10 -41.24 3.11 55.76
C MET A 10 -42.33 3.11 54.64
N THR A 11 -43.32 2.25 54.87
CA THR A 11 -44.76 2.19 54.50
C THR A 11 -45.47 3.33 53.75
N GLY A 12 -46.45 2.97 52.90
CA GLY A 12 -47.63 3.81 52.62
C GLY A 12 -48.52 3.36 51.43
N CYS A 13 -49.71 2.82 51.73
CA CYS A 13 -50.82 2.58 50.79
C CYS A 13 -51.54 3.90 50.44
N GLY A 14 -52.12 4.03 49.23
CA GLY A 14 -53.06 5.12 48.91
C GLY A 14 -53.47 5.21 47.44
N ASP A 15 -54.78 5.19 47.22
CA ASP A 15 -55.51 4.98 45.96
C ASP A 15 -55.41 6.04 44.85
N LEU A 16 -55.47 5.51 43.62
CA LEU A 16 -56.31 5.90 42.47
C LEU A 16 -56.78 7.37 42.36
N ASN A 17 -56.26 8.08 41.37
CA ASN A 17 -57.04 8.42 40.18
C ASN A 17 -56.19 9.10 39.10
N GLU A 18 -56.72 9.02 37.88
CA GLU A 18 -56.62 10.01 36.81
C GLU A 18 -55.68 9.77 35.59
N VAL A 19 -56.41 9.56 34.48
CA VAL A 19 -56.22 9.95 33.08
C VAL A 19 -55.32 9.13 32.16
N HIS A 20 -56.00 8.43 31.26
CA HIS A 20 -55.53 7.95 29.97
C HIS A 20 -54.78 9.03 29.18
N ALA A 21 -53.56 8.70 28.77
CA ALA A 21 -52.95 9.19 27.54
C ALA A 21 -52.21 8.03 26.88
N GLU A 22 -52.85 7.39 25.90
CA GLU A 22 -52.19 6.41 25.03
C GLU A 22 -51.21 7.15 24.10
N GLY A 23 -49.99 7.34 24.58
CA GLY A 23 -48.83 7.71 23.76
C GLY A 23 -48.25 6.46 23.12
N GLY A 24 -48.73 6.10 21.93
CA GLY A 24 -48.11 5.09 21.08
C GLY A 24 -46.73 5.56 20.64
N SER A 25 -45.69 5.19 21.39
CA SER A 25 -44.30 5.30 20.95
C SER A 25 -43.98 4.13 20.03
N SER A 26 -43.90 4.40 18.72
CA SER A 26 -43.26 3.47 17.80
C SER A 26 -41.80 3.26 18.25
N PRO A 27 -41.31 2.02 18.37
CA PRO A 27 -39.90 1.80 18.64
C PRO A 27 -39.10 2.32 17.45
N LEU A 28 -38.22 3.28 17.71
CA LEU A 28 -37.19 3.72 16.76
C LEU A 28 -36.44 2.46 16.33
N ALA A 29 -36.52 2.11 15.04
CA ALA A 29 -35.74 1.02 14.49
C ALA A 29 -34.26 1.27 14.80
N ALA A 30 -33.62 0.32 15.49
CA ALA A 30 -32.20 0.37 15.75
C ALA A 30 -31.46 0.51 14.41
N ALA A 31 -30.55 1.47 14.31
CA ALA A 31 -29.69 1.60 13.16
C ALA A 31 -28.99 0.26 12.92
N PRO A 32 -28.89 -0.22 11.65
CA PRO A 32 -28.20 -1.45 11.36
C PRO A 32 -26.76 -1.37 11.90
N PRO A 33 -26.22 -2.45 12.47
CA PRO A 33 -24.86 -2.46 12.98
C PRO A 33 -23.90 -2.02 11.87
N ALA A 34 -22.97 -1.13 12.20
CA ALA A 34 -21.91 -0.74 11.28
C ALA A 34 -21.22 -2.00 10.75
N ALA A 35 -21.04 -2.09 9.43
CA ALA A 35 -20.34 -3.20 8.82
C ALA A 35 -18.98 -3.38 9.49
N ALA A 36 -18.62 -4.62 9.82
CA ALA A 36 -17.32 -4.91 10.40
C ALA A 36 -16.21 -4.32 9.50
N PRO A 37 -15.14 -3.73 10.08
CA PRO A 37 -14.04 -3.22 9.29
C PRO A 37 -13.49 -4.34 8.41
N LEU A 38 -13.24 -4.02 7.14
CA LEU A 38 -12.64 -4.96 6.20
C LEU A 38 -11.30 -5.44 6.74
N ASP A 39 -11.04 -6.75 6.64
CA ASP A 39 -9.73 -7.36 6.87
C ASP A 39 -8.65 -6.51 6.17
N PRO A 40 -7.60 -6.03 6.87
CA PRO A 40 -6.66 -5.07 6.30
C PRO A 40 -5.90 -5.62 5.09
N PHE A 41 -5.70 -6.94 5.00
CA PHE A 41 -5.10 -7.58 3.83
C PHE A 41 -6.01 -7.52 2.61
N VAL A 42 -7.31 -7.79 2.81
CA VAL A 42 -8.33 -7.65 1.75
C VAL A 42 -8.48 -6.18 1.38
N ALA A 43 -8.50 -5.29 2.36
CA ALA A 43 -8.67 -3.86 2.17
C ALA A 43 -7.52 -3.27 1.35
N LEU A 44 -6.28 -3.71 1.55
CA LEU A 44 -5.11 -3.29 0.77
C LEU A 44 -5.29 -3.58 -0.72
N LEU A 45 -5.68 -4.83 -1.06
CA LEU A 45 -5.79 -5.29 -2.45
C LEU A 45 -7.10 -4.89 -3.14
N SER A 46 -8.10 -4.46 -2.39
CA SER A 46 -9.40 -4.09 -2.95
C SER A 46 -9.31 -2.80 -3.78
N ALA A 47 -9.33 -2.96 -5.11
CA ALA A 47 -9.46 -1.87 -6.07
C ALA A 47 -10.77 -2.02 -6.86
N PRO A 48 -11.50 -0.92 -7.11
CA PRO A 48 -12.79 -0.98 -7.82
C PRO A 48 -12.66 -1.28 -9.32
N TRP A 49 -11.46 -1.13 -9.88
CA TRP A 49 -11.07 -1.49 -11.25
C TRP A 49 -9.55 -1.71 -11.32
N ALA A 50 -9.04 -2.06 -12.51
CA ALA A 50 -7.63 -2.34 -12.73
C ALA A 50 -6.74 -1.17 -12.28
N LEU A 51 -5.67 -1.51 -11.55
CA LEU A 51 -4.71 -0.55 -11.03
C LEU A 51 -3.87 0.05 -12.15
N ALA A 52 -3.42 1.28 -11.95
CA ALA A 52 -2.41 1.90 -12.77
C ALA A 52 -1.01 1.39 -12.37
N ASP A 53 -0.34 0.75 -13.31
CA ASP A 53 1.04 0.21 -13.23
C ASP A 53 2.11 1.25 -13.61
N GLY A 54 1.70 2.51 -13.78
CA GLY A 54 2.51 3.63 -14.24
C GLY A 54 1.70 4.58 -15.11
N PHE A 55 2.23 5.77 -15.32
CA PHE A 55 1.62 6.83 -16.10
C PHE A 55 2.45 7.17 -17.33
N VAL A 56 1.77 7.49 -18.43
CA VAL A 56 2.34 8.05 -19.65
C VAL A 56 1.80 9.45 -19.90
N SER A 57 2.52 10.24 -20.71
CA SER A 57 1.98 11.51 -21.18
C SER A 57 0.72 11.25 -22.03
N PRO A 58 -0.42 11.89 -21.74
CA PRO A 58 -1.68 11.57 -22.39
C PRO A 58 -1.80 12.11 -23.82
N ALA A 59 -0.81 12.79 -24.37
CA ALA A 59 -0.76 13.23 -25.76
C ALA A 59 0.69 13.61 -26.16
N PRO A 60 0.98 13.68 -27.47
CA PRO A 60 2.32 13.98 -27.97
C PRO A 60 2.74 15.44 -27.72
N ALA A 61 4.03 15.63 -27.42
CA ALA A 61 4.67 16.94 -27.36
C ALA A 61 4.68 17.64 -28.74
N PRO A 62 4.75 18.98 -28.81
CA PRO A 62 5.01 19.90 -27.70
C PRO A 62 3.75 20.39 -26.97
N TRP A 63 3.78 20.27 -25.64
CA TRP A 63 2.82 20.88 -24.72
C TRP A 63 3.26 22.29 -24.30
N ARG A 64 2.34 23.12 -23.82
CA ARG A 64 2.65 24.37 -23.09
C ARG A 64 1.98 24.35 -21.73
N PRO A 65 2.66 24.84 -20.68
CA PRO A 65 1.96 25.24 -19.47
C PRO A 65 0.92 26.32 -19.80
N CYS A 66 -0.33 26.13 -19.33
CA CYS A 66 -1.43 27.10 -19.46
C CYS A 66 -1.80 27.78 -18.13
N GLY A 67 -1.07 27.46 -17.06
CA GLY A 67 -1.32 27.92 -15.70
C GLY A 67 -0.76 26.92 -14.69
N LEU A 68 -0.93 27.20 -13.39
CA LEU A 68 -0.57 26.23 -12.35
C LEU A 68 -1.42 24.96 -12.52
N GLY A 69 -0.78 23.79 -12.59
CA GLY A 69 -1.46 22.51 -12.74
C GLY A 69 -2.10 22.25 -14.12
N CYS A 70 -1.77 23.03 -15.16
CA CYS A 70 -2.44 23.02 -16.47
C CYS A 70 -1.45 22.81 -17.63
N PHE A 71 -1.71 21.81 -18.49
CA PHE A 71 -1.01 21.62 -19.77
C PHE A 71 -1.94 21.68 -20.97
N GLU A 72 -1.58 22.50 -21.95
CA GLU A 72 -2.33 22.67 -23.21
C GLU A 72 -1.54 22.12 -24.40
N ALA A 73 -2.22 21.37 -25.27
CA ALA A 73 -1.66 20.94 -26.54
C ALA A 73 -1.55 22.13 -27.52
N LYS A 74 -0.40 22.31 -28.18
CA LYS A 74 -0.17 23.43 -29.13
C LYS A 74 -0.90 23.27 -30.48
N ALA A 75 -1.39 22.08 -30.77
CA ALA A 75 -2.02 21.70 -32.03
C ALA A 75 -3.03 20.59 -31.76
N GLU A 76 -3.81 20.21 -32.78
CA GLU A 76 -4.68 19.04 -32.69
C GLU A 76 -3.87 17.81 -32.28
N ALA A 77 -4.27 17.20 -31.16
CA ALA A 77 -3.61 16.05 -30.58
C ALA A 77 -4.63 14.93 -30.33
N VAL A 78 -4.19 13.70 -30.56
CA VAL A 78 -4.90 12.51 -30.07
C VAL A 78 -4.56 12.35 -28.60
N ALA A 79 -5.59 12.39 -27.76
CA ALA A 79 -5.45 12.12 -26.34
C ALA A 79 -5.56 10.61 -26.09
N VAL A 80 -4.77 10.11 -25.15
CA VAL A 80 -4.79 8.72 -24.67
C VAL A 80 -4.95 8.69 -23.15
N ALA A 81 -5.51 7.60 -22.62
CA ALA A 81 -5.59 7.35 -21.19
C ALA A 81 -4.16 7.29 -20.62
N PRO A 82 -3.80 8.14 -19.64
CA PRO A 82 -2.43 8.20 -19.13
C PRO A 82 -2.07 6.95 -18.32
N ALA A 83 -3.07 6.26 -17.78
CA ALA A 83 -2.93 4.97 -17.10
C ALA A 83 -4.26 4.21 -17.16
N ASN A 84 -4.29 2.99 -16.60
CA ASN A 84 -5.56 2.30 -16.36
C ASN A 84 -6.47 3.16 -15.47
N GLY A 85 -7.76 3.19 -15.75
CA GLY A 85 -8.72 3.97 -14.99
C GLY A 85 -10.15 3.83 -15.47
N ARG A 86 -11.06 4.49 -14.78
CA ARG A 86 -12.48 4.51 -15.12
C ARG A 86 -12.94 5.93 -15.43
N VAL A 87 -13.77 6.07 -16.45
CA VAL A 87 -14.42 7.32 -16.82
C VAL A 87 -15.45 7.69 -15.74
N MET A 88 -15.20 8.78 -15.02
CA MET A 88 -16.09 9.29 -13.96
C MET A 88 -17.04 10.37 -14.48
N LEU A 89 -16.59 11.14 -15.47
CA LEU A 89 -17.37 12.18 -16.15
C LEU A 89 -17.11 12.11 -17.65
N ALA A 90 -18.17 12.26 -18.45
CA ALA A 90 -18.10 12.29 -19.91
C ALA A 90 -19.17 13.24 -20.46
N GLU A 91 -18.80 14.50 -20.62
CA GLU A 91 -19.63 15.58 -21.19
C GLU A 91 -19.01 16.09 -22.48
N PRO A 92 -19.76 16.75 -23.38
CA PRO A 92 -19.18 17.31 -24.60
C PRO A 92 -17.98 18.22 -24.31
N GLY A 93 -16.78 17.78 -24.71
CA GLY A 93 -15.55 18.54 -24.49
C GLY A 93 -14.84 18.26 -23.17
N LEU A 94 -15.40 17.45 -22.26
CA LEU A 94 -14.91 17.25 -20.90
C LEU A 94 -14.96 15.77 -20.49
N VAL A 95 -13.81 15.22 -20.09
CA VAL A 95 -13.70 13.86 -19.56
C VAL A 95 -12.89 13.86 -18.27
N GLU A 96 -13.33 13.09 -17.28
CA GLU A 96 -12.54 12.79 -16.08
C GLU A 96 -12.30 11.30 -15.95
N LEU A 97 -11.05 10.92 -15.69
CA LEU A 97 -10.62 9.55 -15.44
C LEU A 97 -10.10 9.43 -14.01
N GLU A 98 -10.62 8.48 -13.24
CA GLU A 98 -10.09 8.14 -11.92
C GLU A 98 -9.15 6.93 -12.01
N HIS A 99 -7.98 7.08 -11.39
CA HIS A 99 -6.90 6.11 -11.38
C HIS A 99 -6.62 5.66 -9.94
N HIS A 100 -6.58 4.36 -9.70
CA HIS A 100 -6.12 3.78 -8.44
C HIS A 100 -4.73 3.19 -8.65
N PHE A 101 -3.78 3.48 -7.77
CA PHE A 101 -2.40 3.02 -7.91
C PHE A 101 -1.68 2.92 -6.57
N PHE A 102 -0.53 2.26 -6.55
CA PHE A 102 0.34 2.20 -5.39
C PHE A 102 1.53 3.14 -5.54
N GLU A 103 1.75 3.99 -4.55
CA GLU A 103 3.06 4.59 -4.30
C GLU A 103 3.68 3.87 -3.12
N ASN A 104 4.75 3.12 -3.38
CA ASN A 104 5.28 2.16 -2.43
C ASN A 104 4.16 1.19 -2.03
N HIS A 105 3.83 1.09 -0.73
CA HIS A 105 2.77 0.23 -0.19
C HIS A 105 1.43 0.98 0.01
N VAL A 106 1.36 2.28 -0.30
CA VAL A 106 0.18 3.10 -0.02
C VAL A 106 -0.67 3.22 -1.28
N ARG A 107 -1.94 2.81 -1.20
CA ARG A 107 -2.91 3.02 -2.28
C ARG A 107 -3.27 4.51 -2.36
N LYS A 108 -3.21 5.05 -3.58
CA LYS A 108 -3.53 6.43 -3.93
C LYS A 108 -4.62 6.44 -5.00
N VAL A 109 -5.31 7.57 -5.06
CA VAL A 109 -6.29 7.87 -6.09
C VAL A 109 -5.91 9.20 -6.72
N ALA A 110 -5.97 9.29 -8.04
CA ALA A 110 -5.82 10.55 -8.78
C ALA A 110 -6.87 10.62 -9.87
N THR A 111 -7.40 11.82 -10.11
CA THR A 111 -8.35 12.06 -11.18
C THR A 111 -7.72 12.98 -12.22
N THR A 112 -7.60 12.49 -13.46
CA THR A 112 -7.12 13.28 -14.59
C THR A 112 -8.32 13.88 -15.32
N ARG A 113 -8.35 15.20 -15.46
CA ARG A 113 -9.39 15.91 -16.22
C ARG A 113 -8.83 16.36 -17.58
N PHE A 114 -9.62 16.13 -18.62
CA PHE A 114 -9.38 16.51 -20.00
C PHE A 114 -10.46 17.50 -20.45
N GLU A 115 -10.06 18.69 -20.88
CA GLU A 115 -10.95 19.71 -21.45
C GLU A 115 -10.60 19.97 -22.93
N GLY A 116 -11.59 20.34 -23.74
CA GLY A 116 -11.42 20.55 -25.18
C GLY A 116 -11.30 19.25 -26.00
N LEU A 117 -11.80 18.13 -25.46
CA LEU A 117 -11.69 16.80 -26.06
C LEU A 117 -12.97 16.40 -26.82
N GLN A 118 -12.85 16.02 -28.09
CA GLN A 118 -13.90 15.32 -28.83
C GLN A 118 -13.75 13.82 -28.62
N HIS A 119 -14.74 13.19 -28.00
CA HIS A 119 -14.73 11.77 -27.61
C HIS A 119 -16.10 11.11 -27.80
N SER A 120 -16.12 9.78 -27.72
CA SER A 120 -17.33 8.95 -27.66
C SER A 120 -17.43 8.14 -26.35
N LEU A 121 -16.58 8.46 -25.36
CA LEU A 121 -16.52 7.77 -24.08
C LEU A 121 -17.82 7.91 -23.28
N THR A 122 -18.10 6.91 -22.43
CA THR A 122 -19.27 6.87 -21.55
C THR A 122 -18.86 6.73 -20.08
N VAL A 123 -19.60 7.35 -19.17
CA VAL A 123 -19.39 7.17 -17.71
C VAL A 123 -19.43 5.68 -17.34
N GLY A 124 -18.48 5.24 -16.51
CA GLY A 124 -18.33 3.85 -16.09
C GLY A 124 -17.46 3.00 -17.03
N GLN A 125 -17.03 3.52 -18.19
CA GLN A 125 -16.12 2.82 -19.09
C GLN A 125 -14.74 2.68 -18.46
N ASP A 126 -14.20 1.46 -18.47
CA ASP A 126 -12.81 1.18 -18.10
C ASP A 126 -11.89 1.37 -19.30
N LEU A 127 -10.75 2.01 -19.08
CA LEU A 127 -9.76 2.33 -20.10
C LEU A 127 -8.41 1.77 -19.70
N LYS A 128 -7.66 1.28 -20.68
CA LYS A 128 -6.28 0.83 -20.49
C LYS A 128 -5.30 1.96 -20.76
N LYS A 129 -4.15 1.93 -20.08
CA LYS A 129 -3.03 2.83 -20.36
C LYS A 129 -2.71 2.88 -21.87
N GLY A 130 -2.70 4.08 -22.43
CA GLY A 130 -2.44 4.33 -23.85
C GLY A 130 -3.64 4.17 -24.79
N GLU A 131 -4.81 3.79 -24.29
CA GLU A 131 -6.03 3.70 -25.08
C GLU A 131 -6.50 5.09 -25.52
N ALA A 132 -6.99 5.23 -26.76
CA ALA A 132 -7.41 6.52 -27.30
C ALA A 132 -8.66 7.05 -26.59
N LEU A 133 -8.60 8.29 -26.12
CA LEU A 133 -9.74 9.00 -25.54
C LEU A 133 -10.51 9.78 -26.61
N GLY A 134 -9.79 10.36 -27.57
CA GLY A 134 -10.36 11.28 -28.54
C GLY A 134 -9.33 12.25 -29.13
N LYS A 135 -9.81 13.34 -29.72
CA LYS A 135 -8.97 14.40 -30.32
C LYS A 135 -9.37 15.77 -29.82
N GLY A 136 -8.40 16.67 -29.66
CA GLY A 136 -8.67 18.06 -29.25
C GLY A 136 -7.64 19.03 -29.82
N SER A 137 -8.08 20.22 -30.22
CA SER A 137 -7.21 21.30 -30.74
C SER A 137 -6.78 22.32 -29.68
N ARG A 138 -7.44 22.31 -28.51
CA ARG A 138 -7.08 23.04 -27.28
C ARG A 138 -7.26 22.11 -26.08
N LEU A 139 -6.59 20.96 -26.16
CA LEU A 139 -6.69 19.94 -25.13
C LEU A 139 -5.96 20.43 -23.89
N THR A 140 -6.70 20.64 -22.80
CA THR A 140 -6.13 20.94 -21.48
C THR A 140 -6.19 19.71 -20.59
N VAL A 141 -5.10 19.44 -19.88
CA VAL A 141 -5.00 18.35 -18.89
C VAL A 141 -4.69 18.92 -17.52
N THR A 142 -5.42 18.46 -16.50
CA THR A 142 -5.20 18.81 -15.08
C THR A 142 -5.31 17.57 -14.19
N ILE A 143 -4.64 17.58 -13.03
CA ILE A 143 -4.84 16.60 -11.96
C ILE A 143 -5.80 17.23 -10.95
N VAL A 144 -7.02 16.72 -10.86
CA VAL A 144 -8.08 17.30 -10.03
C VAL A 144 -7.70 17.25 -8.56
N GLY A 145 -7.81 18.38 -7.86
CA GLY A 145 -7.49 18.49 -6.43
C GLY A 145 -6.00 18.54 -6.11
N SER A 146 -5.13 18.69 -7.11
CA SER A 146 -3.68 18.82 -6.95
C SER A 146 -3.16 20.10 -7.61
N GLU A 147 -2.14 20.72 -7.01
CA GLU A 147 -1.35 21.79 -7.65
C GLU A 147 -0.15 21.23 -8.44
N GLU A 148 0.05 19.91 -8.41
CA GLU A 148 1.13 19.24 -9.14
C GLU A 148 0.94 19.44 -10.65
N ASP A 149 2.00 19.88 -11.29
CA ASP A 149 2.14 19.98 -12.73
C ASP A 149 1.88 18.61 -13.39
N PRO A 150 0.85 18.44 -14.25
CA PRO A 150 0.54 17.14 -14.85
C PRO A 150 1.70 16.47 -15.57
N ALA A 151 2.57 17.23 -16.25
CA ALA A 151 3.72 16.64 -16.93
C ALA A 151 4.74 16.07 -15.93
N LEU A 152 4.99 16.78 -14.82
CA LEU A 152 5.79 16.26 -13.71
C LEU A 152 5.10 15.06 -13.05
N PHE A 153 3.77 15.10 -12.85
CA PHE A 153 3.00 14.02 -12.26
C PHE A 153 3.19 12.70 -13.02
N PHE A 154 2.99 12.73 -14.35
CA PHE A 154 3.16 11.55 -15.19
C PHE A 154 4.64 11.14 -15.27
N ALA A 155 5.57 12.08 -15.43
CA ALA A 155 6.99 11.80 -15.58
C ALA A 155 7.64 11.23 -14.30
N ALA A 156 7.11 11.57 -13.12
CA ALA A 156 7.56 11.03 -11.84
C ALA A 156 7.11 9.58 -11.61
N ARG A 157 6.08 9.12 -12.33
CA ARG A 157 5.42 7.83 -12.10
C ARG A 157 5.40 6.93 -13.34
N PRO A 158 6.52 6.75 -14.08
CA PRO A 158 6.52 5.96 -15.31
C PRO A 158 6.27 4.47 -15.06
N GLN A 159 6.56 4.01 -13.84
CA GLN A 159 6.38 2.63 -13.40
C GLN A 159 5.93 2.63 -11.93
N LEU A 160 4.91 1.84 -11.63
CA LEU A 160 4.33 1.69 -10.30
C LEU A 160 4.10 0.19 -9.99
N PRO A 161 4.09 -0.22 -8.71
CA PRO A 161 3.77 -1.59 -8.36
C PRO A 161 2.30 -1.89 -8.65
N ASP A 162 2.05 -3.07 -9.21
CA ASP A 162 0.70 -3.61 -9.36
C ASP A 162 0.65 -5.00 -8.68
N PRO A 163 0.23 -5.06 -7.41
CA PRO A 163 0.10 -6.34 -6.70
C PRO A 163 -0.96 -7.26 -7.29
N SER A 164 -1.92 -6.73 -8.06
CA SER A 164 -3.08 -7.50 -8.54
C SER A 164 -2.73 -8.46 -9.67
N VAL A 165 -1.59 -8.24 -10.34
CA VAL A 165 -1.10 -9.09 -11.45
C VAL A 165 0.02 -10.04 -11.02
N GLU A 166 0.43 -10.02 -9.75
CA GLU A 166 1.49 -10.88 -9.26
C GLU A 166 0.98 -12.32 -9.06
N PRO A 167 1.61 -13.33 -9.70
CA PRO A 167 1.19 -14.72 -9.55
C PRO A 167 1.43 -15.26 -8.14
N ILE A 168 2.44 -14.73 -7.45
CA ILE A 168 2.72 -15.01 -6.03
C ILE A 168 3.06 -13.70 -5.34
N LEU A 169 2.34 -13.42 -4.25
CA LEU A 169 2.42 -12.18 -3.48
C LEU A 169 2.50 -12.49 -1.99
N ALA A 170 3.49 -11.95 -1.30
CA ALA A 170 3.52 -11.92 0.16
C ALA A 170 3.01 -10.56 0.68
N LEU A 171 2.06 -10.60 1.59
CA LEU A 171 1.56 -9.45 2.33
C LEU A 171 1.98 -9.60 3.78
N ILE A 172 2.56 -8.58 4.37
CA ILE A 172 3.04 -8.57 5.76
C ILE A 172 2.51 -7.32 6.44
N HIS A 173 1.63 -7.51 7.42
CA HIS A 173 1.02 -6.43 8.17
C HIS A 173 1.75 -6.23 9.50
N HIS A 174 2.24 -5.02 9.75
CA HIS A 174 3.03 -4.72 10.94
C HIS A 174 2.22 -4.80 12.23
N ASP A 175 1.01 -4.23 12.23
CA ASP A 175 0.22 -4.16 13.47
C ASP A 175 -0.41 -5.51 13.83
N GLU A 176 -0.94 -6.26 12.84
CA GLU A 176 -1.42 -7.63 13.02
C GLU A 176 -0.29 -8.66 13.19
N GLN A 177 0.96 -8.29 12.86
CA GLN A 177 2.14 -9.17 12.97
C GLN A 177 1.94 -10.51 12.24
N GLU A 178 1.34 -10.42 11.05
CA GLU A 178 0.92 -11.55 10.25
C GLU A 178 1.47 -11.43 8.82
N LEU A 179 1.90 -12.56 8.28
CA LEU A 179 2.25 -12.77 6.88
C LEU A 179 1.16 -13.61 6.21
N ARG A 180 0.75 -13.21 5.01
CA ARG A 180 -0.10 -14.00 4.12
C ARG A 180 0.55 -14.12 2.75
N ILE A 181 0.55 -15.32 2.21
CA ILE A 181 0.99 -15.59 0.83
C ILE A 181 -0.23 -15.87 -0.01
N LEU A 182 -0.37 -15.13 -1.09
CA LEU A 182 -1.38 -15.33 -2.10
C LEU A 182 -0.72 -15.94 -3.34
N ARG A 183 -1.40 -16.91 -3.95
CA ARG A 183 -1.09 -17.46 -5.27
C ARG A 183 -2.28 -17.22 -6.17
N ASP A 184 -2.08 -16.51 -7.27
CA ASP A 184 -3.15 -16.13 -8.21
C ASP A 184 -4.36 -15.49 -7.49
N GLY A 185 -4.07 -14.63 -6.49
CA GLY A 185 -5.08 -13.95 -5.67
C GLY A 185 -5.71 -14.79 -4.55
N VAL A 186 -5.36 -16.07 -4.41
CA VAL A 186 -5.88 -16.97 -3.37
C VAL A 186 -4.88 -17.14 -2.24
N GLU A 187 -5.29 -16.92 -0.98
CA GLU A 187 -4.45 -17.18 0.19
C GLU A 187 -4.09 -18.68 0.26
N VAL A 188 -2.78 -18.99 0.24
CA VAL A 188 -2.25 -20.37 0.31
C VAL A 188 -1.45 -20.64 1.59
N LEU A 189 -1.01 -19.58 2.28
CA LEU A 189 -0.27 -19.69 3.53
C LEU A 189 -0.50 -18.45 4.39
N ARG A 190 -0.58 -18.68 5.70
CA ARG A 190 -0.62 -17.67 6.74
C ARG A 190 0.38 -18.04 7.83
N ALA A 191 1.11 -17.06 8.35
CA ALA A 191 2.07 -17.25 9.43
C ALA A 191 2.17 -15.99 10.30
N GLU A 192 2.52 -16.17 11.56
CA GLU A 192 2.85 -15.07 12.46
C GLU A 192 4.30 -14.64 12.27
N VAL A 193 4.57 -13.34 12.50
CA VAL A 193 5.89 -12.75 12.29
C VAL A 193 6.33 -11.84 13.43
N GLY A 194 7.62 -11.87 13.71
CA GLY A 194 8.35 -10.88 14.48
C GLY A 194 9.05 -9.85 13.58
N PHE A 195 9.40 -8.71 14.17
CA PHE A 195 10.00 -7.57 13.50
C PHE A 195 11.26 -7.08 14.22
N GLY A 196 11.79 -5.96 13.71
CA GLY A 196 12.85 -5.20 14.34
C GLY A 196 12.50 -4.74 15.76
N GLN A 197 13.54 -4.53 16.57
CA GLN A 197 13.44 -4.10 17.96
C GLN A 197 12.82 -2.70 18.16
N ALA A 198 12.71 -1.90 17.11
CA ALA A 198 12.13 -0.56 17.17
C ALA A 198 10.87 -0.47 16.32
N THR A 199 9.91 0.32 16.81
CA THR A 199 8.65 0.58 16.11
C THR A 199 8.81 1.62 15.00
N GLY A 200 7.89 1.59 14.04
CA GLY A 200 7.87 2.48 12.88
C GLY A 200 8.66 1.94 11.69
N ALA A 201 8.55 2.62 10.56
CA ALA A 201 9.23 2.23 9.34
C ALA A 201 10.74 2.54 9.41
N LYS A 202 11.54 1.66 8.82
CA LYS A 202 12.98 1.84 8.65
C LYS A 202 13.34 3.14 7.92
N GLU A 203 14.22 3.92 8.53
CA GLU A 203 14.69 5.22 8.03
C GLU A 203 16.20 5.24 7.75
N ARG A 204 17.00 4.49 8.52
CA ARG A 204 18.47 4.50 8.38
C ARG A 204 19.13 3.20 8.87
N ARG A 205 20.41 3.03 8.58
CA ARG A 205 21.23 1.93 9.09
C ARG A 205 21.23 1.95 10.63
N GLY A 206 21.01 0.78 11.23
CA GLY A 206 21.12 0.59 12.69
C GLY A 206 19.96 1.13 13.51
N ASP A 207 18.85 1.56 12.90
CA ASP A 207 17.65 1.99 13.62
C ASP A 207 16.81 0.83 14.19
N ASN A 208 17.19 -0.42 13.89
CA ASN A 208 16.50 -1.64 14.29
C ASN A 208 15.00 -1.68 13.94
N ARG A 209 14.59 -0.95 12.90
CA ARG A 209 13.22 -0.94 12.40
C ARG A 209 13.10 -1.84 11.17
N THR A 210 11.96 -2.52 11.05
CA THR A 210 11.57 -3.21 9.81
C THR A 210 11.01 -2.19 8.81
N PRO A 211 11.36 -2.26 7.52
CA PRO A 211 10.84 -1.33 6.53
C PRO A 211 9.35 -1.57 6.23
N LYS A 212 8.63 -0.49 5.92
CA LYS A 212 7.32 -0.54 5.24
C LYS A 212 7.49 -0.17 3.77
N GLY A 213 6.96 -0.97 2.86
CA GLY A 213 7.09 -0.76 1.43
C GLY A 213 6.88 -2.00 0.59
N VAL A 214 7.07 -1.82 -0.72
CA VAL A 214 7.06 -2.90 -1.70
C VAL A 214 8.49 -3.28 -2.03
N TYR A 215 8.75 -4.59 -1.98
CA TYR A 215 10.04 -5.21 -2.23
C TYR A 215 9.84 -6.49 -3.04
N ARG A 216 10.95 -7.15 -3.39
CA ARG A 216 10.97 -8.49 -3.95
C ARG A 216 11.96 -9.36 -3.21
N VAL A 217 11.66 -10.66 -3.16
CA VAL A 217 12.66 -11.66 -2.78
C VAL A 217 13.69 -11.74 -3.91
N VAL A 218 14.98 -11.60 -3.59
CA VAL A 218 16.06 -11.56 -4.60
C VAL A 218 17.14 -12.59 -4.39
N GLN A 219 17.05 -13.35 -3.29
CA GLN A 219 17.98 -14.42 -3.00
C GLN A 219 17.37 -15.33 -1.93
N HIS A 220 17.48 -16.63 -2.17
CA HIS A 220 17.28 -17.67 -1.18
C HIS A 220 18.61 -18.26 -0.70
N SER A 221 18.68 -18.64 0.57
CA SER A 221 19.80 -19.41 1.11
C SER A 221 19.30 -20.36 2.20
N LYS A 222 19.82 -21.58 2.19
CA LYS A 222 19.51 -22.61 3.18
C LYS A 222 20.76 -22.94 3.96
N GLY A 223 20.60 -23.13 5.28
CA GLY A 223 21.70 -23.39 6.19
C GLY A 223 22.36 -24.77 6.00
N PRO A 224 23.36 -25.10 6.84
CA PRO A 224 23.79 -24.33 8.01
C PRO A 224 24.43 -22.99 7.64
N PHE A 225 24.27 -21.99 8.52
CA PHE A 225 24.92 -20.68 8.39
C PHE A 225 26.04 -20.57 9.42
N ASP A 226 27.21 -20.14 8.98
CA ASP A 226 28.38 -20.00 9.84
C ASP A 226 28.37 -18.70 10.65
N GLY A 227 29.19 -18.65 11.69
CA GLY A 227 29.44 -17.45 12.49
C GLY A 227 28.48 -17.26 13.69
N PRO A 228 28.70 -16.22 14.50
CA PRO A 228 28.00 -16.04 15.78
C PRO A 228 26.49 -15.79 15.63
N PHE A 229 26.04 -15.39 14.45
CA PHE A 229 24.63 -15.12 14.16
C PHE A 229 23.95 -16.23 13.35
N GLY A 230 24.67 -17.29 12.98
CA GLY A 230 24.17 -18.33 12.07
C GLY A 230 22.89 -19.01 12.55
N ALA A 231 22.79 -19.26 13.87
CA ALA A 231 21.60 -19.85 14.48
C ALA A 231 20.35 -18.97 14.29
N TYR A 232 20.48 -17.64 14.35
CA TYR A 232 19.33 -16.72 14.28
C TYR A 232 18.63 -16.71 12.93
N TYR A 233 19.22 -17.30 11.88
CA TYR A 233 18.52 -17.49 10.60
C TYR A 233 17.51 -18.65 10.63
N GLY A 234 17.52 -19.52 11.64
CA GLY A 234 16.59 -20.66 11.71
C GLY A 234 16.66 -21.59 10.50
N GLY A 235 17.85 -21.69 9.88
CA GLY A 235 18.12 -22.56 8.74
C GLY A 235 17.66 -22.05 7.37
N HIS A 236 16.96 -20.91 7.28
CA HIS A 236 16.47 -20.37 6.00
C HIS A 236 16.60 -18.85 5.95
N TRP A 237 17.01 -18.32 4.80
CA TRP A 237 17.14 -16.88 4.55
C TRP A 237 16.53 -16.53 3.20
N MET A 238 15.64 -15.53 3.19
CA MET A 238 15.00 -14.97 2.00
C MET A 238 15.28 -13.47 1.99
N ARG A 239 16.21 -13.03 1.13
CA ARG A 239 16.65 -11.63 1.07
C ARG A 239 15.63 -10.78 0.33
N LEU A 240 15.32 -9.60 0.87
CA LEU A 240 14.55 -8.57 0.18
C LEU A 240 15.47 -7.54 -0.47
N ASN A 241 15.03 -6.95 -1.58
CA ASN A 241 15.72 -5.83 -2.26
C ASN A 241 15.49 -4.46 -1.61
N TYR A 242 15.46 -4.39 -0.28
CA TYR A 242 15.55 -3.12 0.45
C TYR A 242 16.98 -2.55 0.32
N PRO A 243 17.16 -1.24 0.09
CA PRO A 243 16.12 -0.19 -0.05
C PRO A 243 15.47 -0.16 -1.45
N ASN A 244 14.24 0.36 -1.53
CA ASN A 244 13.50 0.56 -2.78
C ASN A 244 13.57 2.03 -3.29
N PRO A 245 12.93 2.40 -4.43
CA PRO A 245 13.01 3.75 -4.99
C PRO A 245 12.49 4.85 -4.05
N TRP A 246 11.45 4.57 -3.26
CA TRP A 246 10.87 5.53 -2.33
C TRP A 246 11.75 5.70 -1.08
N ASP A 247 12.38 4.63 -0.60
CA ASP A 247 13.41 4.73 0.44
C ASP A 247 14.60 5.55 -0.03
N ALA A 248 15.03 5.34 -1.28
CA ALA A 248 16.14 6.05 -1.87
C ALA A 248 15.84 7.53 -2.08
N ALA A 249 14.65 7.87 -2.56
CA ALA A 249 14.20 9.26 -2.70
C ALA A 249 14.22 9.98 -1.34
N ARG A 250 13.58 9.39 -0.32
CA ARG A 250 13.64 9.89 1.07
C ARG A 250 15.09 10.02 1.56
N GLY A 251 15.95 9.06 1.21
CA GLY A 251 17.36 9.08 1.56
C GLY A 251 18.14 10.25 0.96
N VAL A 252 17.80 10.68 -0.26
CA VAL A 252 18.38 11.88 -0.87
C VAL A 252 17.90 13.13 -0.16
N ASP A 253 16.58 13.23 0.11
CA ASP A 253 15.99 14.39 0.78
C ASP A 253 16.57 14.60 2.19
N LEU A 254 16.91 13.51 2.88
CA LEU A 254 17.53 13.52 4.21
C LEU A 254 19.08 13.60 4.17
N GLY A 255 19.70 13.66 2.98
CA GLY A 255 21.16 13.68 2.84
C GLY A 255 21.86 12.38 3.27
N LEU A 256 21.13 11.27 3.38
CA LEU A 256 21.68 9.95 3.75
C LEU A 256 22.38 9.27 2.57
N ILE A 257 21.91 9.53 1.35
CA ILE A 257 22.49 9.02 0.11
C ILE A 257 22.58 10.11 -0.95
N THR A 258 23.40 9.89 -1.96
CA THR A 258 23.55 10.77 -3.12
C THR A 258 22.50 10.46 -4.20
N VAL A 259 22.24 11.42 -5.08
CA VAL A 259 21.39 11.22 -6.28
C VAL A 259 21.93 10.08 -7.17
N ALA A 260 23.24 9.87 -7.23
CA ALA A 260 23.84 8.77 -7.97
C ALA A 260 23.45 7.40 -7.36
N GLN A 261 23.51 7.28 -6.03
CA GLN A 261 23.06 6.08 -5.31
C GLN A 261 21.56 5.86 -5.46
N GLN A 262 20.75 6.91 -5.45
CA GLN A 262 19.32 6.80 -5.72
C GLN A 262 19.05 6.22 -7.12
N ARG A 263 19.73 6.73 -8.16
CA ARG A 263 19.60 6.21 -9.52
C ARG A 263 19.98 4.74 -9.62
N GLU A 264 21.07 4.34 -8.96
CA GLU A 264 21.51 2.94 -8.89
C GLU A 264 20.44 2.06 -8.23
N ILE A 265 19.95 2.45 -7.05
CA ILE A 265 18.91 1.70 -6.32
C ILE A 265 17.66 1.56 -7.18
N THR A 266 17.16 2.65 -7.76
CA THR A 266 15.95 2.64 -8.59
C THR A 266 16.11 1.73 -9.81
N GLN A 267 17.22 1.80 -10.53
CA GLN A 267 17.47 0.94 -11.70
C GLN A 267 17.51 -0.54 -11.31
N ARG A 268 18.22 -0.88 -10.22
CA ARG A 268 18.34 -2.28 -9.75
C ARG A 268 17.01 -2.82 -9.23
N TYR A 269 16.24 -2.00 -8.50
CA TYR A 269 14.93 -2.37 -7.99
C TYR A 269 13.97 -2.75 -9.12
N TRP A 270 13.85 -1.90 -10.13
CA TRP A 270 12.95 -2.17 -11.27
C TRP A 270 13.43 -3.31 -12.17
N ALA A 271 14.73 -3.61 -12.16
CA ALA A 271 15.28 -4.81 -12.78
C ALA A 271 15.06 -6.10 -11.95
N GLY A 272 14.41 -6.02 -10.79
CA GLY A 272 14.18 -7.17 -9.89
C GLY A 272 15.46 -7.67 -9.20
N LEU A 273 16.49 -6.84 -9.10
CA LEU A 273 17.80 -7.21 -8.56
C LEU A 273 17.97 -6.72 -7.12
N ALA A 274 18.90 -7.33 -6.39
CA ALA A 274 19.34 -6.82 -5.09
C ALA A 274 19.88 -5.39 -5.22
N THR A 275 19.45 -4.48 -4.34
CA THR A 275 19.82 -3.05 -4.35
C THR A 275 21.04 -2.76 -3.46
N ASN A 276 21.57 -1.53 -3.51
CA ASN A 276 22.78 -1.15 -2.79
C ASN A 276 22.53 -1.02 -1.28
N GLU A 277 22.95 -2.04 -0.52
CA GLU A 277 22.83 -2.10 0.94
C GLU A 277 23.97 -1.44 1.73
N ARG A 278 24.99 -0.92 1.03
CA ARG A 278 26.19 -0.32 1.64
C ARG A 278 26.08 1.19 1.83
N THR A 279 24.85 1.69 1.87
CA THR A 279 24.52 3.10 2.07
C THR A 279 24.12 3.41 3.52
N SER A 280 23.90 4.68 3.85
CA SER A 280 23.39 5.09 5.17
C SER A 280 21.93 4.69 5.43
N LEU A 281 21.19 4.26 4.39
CA LEU A 281 19.87 3.63 4.57
C LEU A 281 19.98 2.24 5.19
N GLY A 282 21.13 1.59 5.02
CA GLY A 282 21.36 0.20 5.43
C GLY A 282 20.86 -0.80 4.40
N GLY A 283 20.80 -2.06 4.80
CA GLY A 283 20.25 -3.16 4.01
C GLY A 283 20.40 -4.48 4.77
N GLY A 284 20.52 -5.60 4.06
CA GLY A 284 20.47 -6.92 4.69
C GLY A 284 19.12 -7.23 5.35
N ILE A 285 18.03 -6.72 4.78
CA ILE A 285 16.68 -7.03 5.23
C ILE A 285 16.19 -8.30 4.52
N GLY A 286 15.57 -9.20 5.27
CA GLY A 286 15.03 -10.45 4.75
C GLY A 286 14.04 -11.09 5.71
N MET A 287 13.52 -12.23 5.28
CA MET A 287 12.71 -13.13 6.11
C MET A 287 13.57 -14.33 6.51
N HIS A 288 13.50 -14.73 7.78
CA HIS A 288 14.22 -15.89 8.31
C HIS A 288 13.53 -16.46 9.56
N GLY A 289 14.01 -17.59 10.06
CA GLY A 289 13.52 -18.18 11.32
C GLY A 289 14.16 -17.51 12.54
N TRP A 290 14.33 -18.24 13.63
CA TRP A 290 15.04 -17.75 14.81
C TRP A 290 16.02 -18.79 15.35
N ALA A 291 16.80 -18.45 16.39
CA ALA A 291 17.75 -19.40 17.01
C ALA A 291 17.05 -20.55 17.73
N GLU A 292 15.84 -20.30 18.22
CA GLU A 292 14.96 -21.24 18.89
C GLU A 292 13.50 -20.88 18.60
N GLU A 293 12.57 -21.79 18.89
CA GLU A 293 11.15 -21.50 18.72
C GLU A 293 10.72 -20.41 19.70
N TRP A 294 9.85 -19.52 19.25
CA TRP A 294 9.36 -18.40 20.05
C TRP A 294 7.83 -18.49 20.22
N SER A 295 7.32 -17.70 21.17
CA SER A 295 5.92 -17.73 21.60
C SER A 295 5.23 -16.40 21.32
N ASP A 296 3.94 -16.44 20.99
CA ASP A 296 3.10 -15.28 20.73
C ASP A 296 2.89 -14.38 21.94
N THR A 297 3.13 -14.91 23.13
CA THR A 297 3.07 -14.15 24.39
C THR A 297 4.34 -13.35 24.67
N SER A 298 5.40 -13.55 23.88
CA SER A 298 6.67 -12.85 24.02
C SER A 298 6.73 -11.60 23.14
N SER A 299 7.67 -10.71 23.41
CA SER A 299 7.87 -9.55 22.55
C SER A 299 8.28 -10.00 21.15
N ARG A 300 7.45 -9.69 20.14
CA ARG A 300 7.73 -9.92 18.72
C ARG A 300 8.70 -8.89 18.11
N GLN A 301 9.39 -8.11 18.94
CA GLN A 301 10.45 -7.17 18.58
C GLN A 301 11.82 -7.85 18.79
N MET A 302 12.23 -8.67 17.83
CA MET A 302 13.30 -9.66 18.00
C MET A 302 14.56 -9.31 17.22
N SER A 303 14.41 -8.82 15.99
CA SER A 303 15.50 -8.67 15.03
C SER A 303 16.12 -7.27 15.00
N TRP A 304 17.14 -7.09 14.16
CA TRP A 304 17.71 -5.77 13.84
C TRP A 304 17.05 -5.10 12.62
N GLY A 305 15.88 -5.60 12.20
CA GLY A 305 15.09 -5.05 11.08
C GLY A 305 14.51 -6.11 10.14
N CYS A 306 14.94 -7.36 10.24
CA CYS A 306 14.39 -8.49 9.49
C CYS A 306 12.99 -8.88 9.97
N ILE A 307 12.32 -9.67 9.14
CA ILE A 307 11.06 -10.34 9.46
C ILE A 307 11.41 -11.74 9.98
N VAL A 308 10.95 -12.06 11.19
CA VAL A 308 11.26 -13.31 11.88
C VAL A 308 10.04 -14.22 11.84
N LEU A 309 10.21 -15.45 11.39
CA LEU A 309 9.19 -16.49 11.33
C LEU A 309 9.41 -17.50 12.45
N HIS A 310 8.34 -18.21 12.83
CA HIS A 310 8.47 -19.43 13.62
C HIS A 310 9.32 -20.47 12.89
N LEU A 311 10.01 -21.32 13.64
CA LEU A 311 10.78 -22.42 13.04
C LEU A 311 9.86 -23.42 12.33
N SER A 312 8.64 -23.58 12.85
CA SER A 312 7.59 -24.41 12.25
C SER A 312 7.05 -23.89 10.90
N ASP A 313 7.23 -22.61 10.59
CA ASP A 313 6.68 -21.96 9.40
C ASP A 313 7.72 -21.50 8.39
N VAL A 314 8.96 -21.19 8.83
CA VAL A 314 10.00 -20.63 7.95
C VAL A 314 10.28 -21.51 6.72
N ALA A 315 10.28 -22.84 6.89
CA ALA A 315 10.48 -23.76 5.78
C ALA A 315 9.31 -23.70 4.77
N LYS A 316 8.07 -23.59 5.24
CA LYS A 316 6.89 -23.52 4.37
C LYS A 316 6.89 -22.21 3.58
N VAL A 317 7.22 -21.09 4.23
CA VAL A 317 7.34 -19.78 3.58
C VAL A 317 8.46 -19.77 2.54
N TYR A 318 9.63 -20.34 2.88
CA TYR A 318 10.77 -20.46 1.97
C TYR A 318 10.44 -21.23 0.69
N GLU A 319 9.69 -22.32 0.79
CA GLU A 319 9.28 -23.09 -0.40
C GLU A 319 8.14 -22.42 -1.17
N ALA A 320 7.31 -21.60 -0.51
CA ALA A 320 6.15 -20.96 -1.13
C ALA A 320 6.51 -19.67 -1.91
N LEU A 321 7.56 -18.95 -1.51
CA LEU A 321 7.99 -17.69 -2.15
C LEU A 321 9.20 -17.93 -3.06
N PRO A 322 9.08 -17.84 -4.39
CA PRO A 322 10.25 -17.90 -5.28
C PRO A 322 11.04 -16.59 -5.31
N ASP A 323 12.27 -16.65 -5.84
CA ASP A 323 12.98 -15.44 -6.25
C ASP A 323 12.12 -14.65 -7.25
N GLY A 324 12.11 -13.33 -7.07
CA GLY A 324 11.26 -12.42 -7.80
C GLY A 324 9.89 -12.19 -7.19
N ALA A 325 9.41 -12.99 -6.22
CA ALA A 325 8.09 -12.78 -5.60
C ALA A 325 7.98 -11.38 -4.96
N MET A 326 6.86 -10.70 -5.20
CA MET A 326 6.58 -9.40 -4.58
C MET A 326 6.27 -9.58 -3.09
N VAL A 327 6.79 -8.68 -2.26
CA VAL A 327 6.56 -8.62 -0.82
C VAL A 327 6.12 -7.22 -0.45
N ILE A 328 4.93 -7.08 0.14
CA ILE A 328 4.39 -5.79 0.60
C ILE A 328 4.35 -5.79 2.11
N LEU A 329 5.06 -4.84 2.70
CA LEU A 329 5.15 -4.57 4.12
C LEU A 329 4.37 -3.30 4.45
N PHE A 330 3.29 -3.40 5.22
CA PHE A 330 2.40 -2.27 5.51
C PHE A 330 1.99 -2.17 6.98
#